data_AF-A0ABD6CH01-F1
#
_entry.id   AF-A0ABD6CH01-F1
#
_cell.length_a   1.000
_cell.length_b   1.000
_cell.length_c   1.000
_cell.angle_alpha   90.00
_cell.angle_beta   90.00
_cell.angle_gamma   90.00
#
_symmetry.space_group_name_H-M   'P 1'
#
loop_
_entity.id
_entity.type
_entity.pdbx_description
1 polymer ?
#
loop_
_entity_poly.entity_id
_entity_poly.type
_entity_poly.pdbx_seq_one_letter_code
_entity_poly.pdbx_strand_id
1 'polypeptide(L)'
;MRVYKAVTVFTTLFAVVTVVVGFALLDLATDRARAALSEIDPVLALVGIALILGGAAAYAFSTRFRAEGMGKPKDDTDEDSDNG
;
A
#
# COMPACT_ATOMS: atom_id res chain seq x y z
N MET A 1 15.30 15.84 -5.60
CA MET A 1 14.52 15.69 -4.33
C MET A 1 13.00 15.80 -4.52
N ARG A 2 12.43 16.90 -5.07
CA ARG A 2 10.96 17.07 -5.20
C ARG A 2 10.22 15.99 -5.99
N VAL A 3 10.74 15.60 -7.16
CA VAL A 3 10.12 14.60 -8.04
C VAL A 3 10.13 13.21 -7.39
N TYR A 4 11.27 12.80 -6.80
CA TYR A 4 11.37 11.53 -6.06
C TYR A 4 10.34 11.44 -4.92
N LYS A 5 10.23 12.51 -4.10
CA LYS A 5 9.26 12.58 -3.00
C LYS A 5 7.82 12.52 -3.51
N ALA A 6 7.51 13.24 -4.59
CA ALA A 6 6.19 13.20 -5.21
C ALA A 6 5.88 11.78 -5.72
N VAL A 7 6.78 11.15 -6.45
CA VAL A 7 6.60 9.79 -6.99
C VAL A 7 6.33 8.79 -5.87
N THR A 8 7.11 8.78 -4.79
CA THR A 8 6.86 7.83 -3.67
C THR A 8 5.52 8.07 -2.98
N VAL A 9 5.16 9.31 -2.69
CA VAL A 9 3.88 9.65 -2.03
C VAL A 9 2.70 9.32 -2.94
N PHE A 10 2.75 9.70 -4.22
CA PHE A 10 1.70 9.41 -5.19
C PHE A 10 1.56 7.90 -5.43
N THR A 11 2.66 7.13 -5.48
CA THR A 11 2.60 5.67 -5.60
C THR A 11 1.95 5.02 -4.38
N THR A 12 2.26 5.51 -3.18
CA THR A 12 1.68 4.96 -1.95
C THR A 12 0.19 5.32 -1.84
N LEU A 13 -0.18 6.55 -2.18
CA LEU A 13 -1.58 6.97 -2.27
C LEU A 13 -2.34 6.17 -3.32
N PHE A 14 -1.77 6.02 -4.51
CA PHE A 14 -2.32 5.20 -5.59
C PHE A 14 -2.53 3.76 -5.13
N ALA A 15 -1.55 3.15 -4.47
CA ALA A 15 -1.66 1.80 -3.93
C ALA A 15 -2.86 1.66 -2.99
N VAL A 16 -3.02 2.59 -2.03
CA VAL A 16 -4.13 2.58 -1.08
C VAL A 16 -5.47 2.74 -1.80
N VAL A 17 -5.60 3.71 -2.70
CA VAL A 17 -6.84 3.94 -3.46
C VAL A 17 -7.23 2.70 -4.26
N THR A 18 -6.26 2.09 -4.96
CA THR A 18 -6.49 0.90 -5.78
C THR A 18 -6.97 -0.28 -4.92
N VAL A 19 -6.37 -0.49 -3.75
CA VAL A 19 -6.81 -1.54 -2.81
C VAL A 19 -8.23 -1.29 -2.30
N VAL A 20 -8.55 -0.07 -1.90
CA VAL A 20 -9.88 0.28 -1.38
C VAL A 20 -10.96 0.11 -2.44
N VAL A 21 -10.69 0.60 -3.67
CA VAL A 21 -11.61 0.43 -4.80
C VAL A 21 -11.78 -1.05 -5.14
N GLY A 22 -10.68 -1.82 -5.17
CA GLY A 22 -10.74 -3.25 -5.44
C GLY A 22 -11.58 -4.02 -4.43
N PHE A 23 -11.47 -3.68 -3.14
CA PHE A 23 -12.30 -4.26 -2.09
C PHE A 23 -13.77 -3.87 -2.23
N ALA A 24 -14.07 -2.61 -2.57
CA ALA A 24 -15.45 -2.16 -2.78
C ALA A 24 -16.11 -2.87 -3.98
N LEU A 25 -15.37 -3.08 -5.08
CA LEU A 25 -15.87 -3.86 -6.23
C LEU A 25 -16.11 -5.32 -5.86
N LEU A 26 -15.24 -5.91 -5.05
CA LEU A 26 -15.40 -7.28 -4.57
C LEU A 26 -16.60 -7.42 -3.62
N ASP A 27 -16.84 -6.43 -2.74
CA ASP A 27 -18.03 -6.36 -1.88
C ASP A 27 -19.31 -6.28 -2.70
N LEU A 28 -19.30 -5.45 -3.76
CA LEU A 28 -20.44 -5.29 -4.68
C LEU A 28 -20.70 -6.57 -5.49
N ALA A 29 -19.64 -7.23 -5.99
CA ALA A 29 -19.76 -8.45 -6.77
C ALA A 29 -20.26 -9.64 -5.94
N THR A 30 -20.11 -9.61 -4.61
CA THR A 30 -20.45 -10.73 -3.71
C THR A 30 -21.62 -10.43 -2.78
N ASP A 31 -22.25 -9.25 -2.89
CA ASP A 31 -23.22 -8.70 -1.93
C ASP A 31 -22.74 -8.90 -0.47
N ARG A 32 -21.50 -8.47 -0.21
CA ARG A 32 -20.82 -8.67 1.09
C ARG A 32 -20.75 -10.14 1.50
N ALA A 33 -20.36 -11.00 0.57
CA ALA A 33 -20.27 -12.46 0.72
C ALA A 33 -21.60 -13.17 1.06
N ARG A 34 -22.76 -12.55 0.74
CA ARG A 34 -24.09 -13.15 0.94
C ARG A 34 -24.74 -13.65 -0.34
N ALA A 35 -24.24 -13.24 -1.50
CA ALA A 35 -24.75 -13.66 -2.79
C ALA A 35 -24.59 -15.19 -2.98
N ALA A 36 -25.59 -15.81 -3.62
CA ALA A 36 -25.42 -17.17 -4.12
C ALA A 36 -24.37 -17.18 -5.25
N LEU A 37 -23.66 -18.30 -5.44
CA LEU A 37 -22.62 -18.40 -6.50
C LEU A 37 -23.12 -18.04 -7.90
N SER A 38 -24.42 -18.26 -8.17
CA SER A 38 -25.09 -17.90 -9.43
C SER A 38 -25.32 -16.40 -9.63
N GLU A 39 -25.25 -15.61 -8.56
CA GLU A 39 -25.51 -14.17 -8.55
C GLU A 39 -24.22 -13.35 -8.56
N ILE A 40 -23.07 -14.00 -8.34
CA ILE A 40 -21.76 -13.35 -8.38
C ILE A 40 -21.42 -12.97 -9.82
N ASP A 41 -21.09 -11.69 -10.04
CA ASP A 41 -20.48 -11.26 -11.30
C ASP A 41 -18.97 -11.61 -11.29
N PRO A 42 -18.54 -12.61 -12.07
CA PRO A 42 -17.16 -13.07 -12.04
C PRO A 42 -16.19 -12.04 -12.62
N VAL A 43 -16.64 -11.22 -13.57
CA VAL A 43 -15.80 -10.19 -14.19
C VAL A 43 -15.53 -9.09 -13.18
N LEU A 44 -16.57 -8.62 -12.49
CA LEU A 44 -16.43 -7.59 -11.47
C LEU A 44 -15.56 -8.05 -10.29
N ALA A 45 -15.74 -9.30 -9.86
CA ALA A 45 -14.92 -9.91 -8.81
C ALA A 45 -13.44 -9.99 -9.23
N LEU A 46 -13.14 -10.42 -10.46
CA LEU A 46 -11.78 -10.49 -10.98
C LEU A 46 -11.12 -9.11 -11.07
N VAL A 47 -11.87 -8.08 -11.50
CA VAL A 47 -11.37 -6.69 -11.51
C VAL A 47 -11.04 -6.23 -10.09
N GLY A 48 -11.91 -6.51 -9.11
CA GLY A 48 -11.67 -6.18 -7.71
C GLY A 48 -10.38 -6.83 -7.17
N ILE A 49 -10.20 -8.13 -7.45
CA ILE A 49 -9.00 -8.88 -7.07
C ILE A 49 -7.75 -8.31 -7.74
N ALA A 50 -7.81 -8.02 -9.04
CA ALA A 50 -6.69 -7.46 -9.79
C ALA A 50 -6.25 -6.10 -9.22
N LEU A 51 -7.20 -5.25 -8.84
CA LEU A 51 -6.91 -3.96 -8.20
C LEU A 51 -6.23 -4.13 -6.84
N ILE A 52 -6.71 -5.07 -6.01
CA ILE A 52 -6.08 -5.38 -4.71
C ILE A 52 -4.64 -5.83 -4.90
N LEU A 53 -4.40 -6.81 -5.80
CA LEU A 53 -3.07 -7.33 -6.07
C LEU A 53 -2.15 -6.28 -6.69
N GLY A 54 -2.65 -5.47 -7.62
CA GLY A 54 -1.91 -4.38 -8.23
C GLY A 54 -1.49 -3.31 -7.23
N GLY A 55 -2.41 -2.88 -6.35
CA GLY A 55 -2.11 -1.92 -5.29
C GLY A 55 -1.13 -2.48 -4.26
N ALA A 56 -1.30 -3.74 -3.84
CA ALA A 56 -0.36 -4.41 -2.94
C ALA A 56 1.04 -4.53 -3.55
N ALA A 57 1.14 -4.88 -4.84
CA ALA A 57 2.41 -4.91 -5.55
C ALA A 57 3.05 -3.51 -5.59
N ALA A 58 2.31 -2.47 -5.98
CA ALA A 58 2.81 -1.10 -6.01
C ALA A 58 3.34 -0.63 -4.64
N TYR A 59 2.65 -0.98 -3.55
CA TYR A 59 3.10 -0.72 -2.19
C TYR A 59 4.39 -1.49 -1.84
N ALA A 60 4.45 -2.79 -2.15
CA ALA A 60 5.63 -3.63 -1.91
C ALA A 60 6.86 -3.12 -2.69
N PHE A 61 6.68 -2.66 -3.92
CA PHE A 61 7.76 -2.05 -4.69
C PHE A 61 8.18 -0.70 -4.11
N SER A 62 7.22 0.16 -3.71
CA SER A 62 7.51 1.45 -3.05
C SER A 62 8.33 1.28 -1.78
N THR A 63 8.01 0.27 -0.97
CA THR A 63 8.73 -0.04 0.28
C THR A 63 10.09 -0.71 0.05
N ARG A 64 10.27 -1.42 -1.07
CA ARG A 64 11.58 -2.00 -1.44
C ARG A 64 12.56 -0.94 -1.96
N PHE A 65 12.07 0.16 -2.55
CA PHE A 65 12.85 1.36 -2.87
C PHE A 65 13.05 2.30 -1.67
N ARG A 66 13.07 1.76 -0.44
CA ARG A 66 13.48 2.51 0.74
C ARG A 66 14.93 2.97 0.52
N ALA A 67 15.10 4.24 0.17
CA ALA A 67 16.40 4.86 -0.09
C ALA A 67 17.43 4.46 0.97
N GLU A 68 18.65 4.16 0.52
CA GLU A 68 19.84 4.05 1.37
C GLU A 68 19.90 5.27 2.30
N GLY A 69 19.70 5.06 3.60
CA GLY A 69 19.65 6.11 4.62
C GLY A 69 18.37 6.19 5.46
N MET A 70 17.28 5.49 5.10
CA MET A 70 16.04 5.47 5.92
C MET A 70 15.99 4.33 6.96
N GLY A 71 17.14 3.88 7.42
CA GLY A 71 17.23 3.17 8.68
C GLY A 71 17.07 4.18 9.82
N LYS A 72 15.99 4.06 10.61
CA LYS A 72 15.88 4.44 12.03
C LYS A 72 17.19 5.04 12.58
N PRO A 73 17.32 6.37 12.73
CA PRO A 73 18.43 6.95 13.45
C PRO A 73 18.27 6.52 14.90
N LYS A 74 19.09 5.58 15.31
CA LYS A 74 19.44 5.37 16.71
C LYS A 74 20.96 5.34 16.75
N ASP A 75 21.48 5.98 17.77
CA ASP A 75 22.89 6.33 18.05
C ASP A 75 23.37 7.57 17.32
N ASP A 76 23.26 8.71 18.04
CA ASP A 76 24.37 9.66 18.23
C ASP A 76 23.94 10.65 19.33
N THR A 77 23.89 10.17 20.57
CA THR A 77 24.19 11.02 21.72
C THR A 77 24.85 10.13 22.77
N ASP A 78 26.12 9.85 22.53
CA ASP A 78 27.08 9.62 23.60
C ASP A 78 27.08 10.87 24.50
N GLU A 79 26.29 10.88 25.57
CA GLU A 79 26.53 11.78 26.70
C GLU A 79 27.49 11.06 27.65
N ASP A 80 28.77 10.99 27.25
CA ASP A 80 29.86 11.01 28.22
C ASP A 80 30.38 12.44 28.27
N SER A 81 30.05 13.13 29.35
CA SER A 81 30.71 14.36 29.76
C SER A 81 30.81 14.31 31.27
N ASP A 82 31.78 13.52 31.74
CA ASP A 82 32.64 13.96 32.82
C ASP A 82 33.13 15.38 32.51
N ASN A 83 32.83 16.34 33.39
CA ASN A 83 33.58 17.58 33.66
C ASN A 83 32.80 18.47 34.65
N GLY A 84 33.10 18.33 35.95
CA GLY A 84 32.67 19.24 37.02
C GLY A 84 32.97 18.73 38.42
#